data_AF-A0A3D0Z4T1-F1
#
_entry.id   AF-A0A3D0Z4T1-F1
#
_cell.length_a   1.000
_cell.length_b   1.000
_cell.length_c   1.000
_cell.angle_alpha   90.00
_cell.angle_beta   90.00
_cell.angle_gamma   90.00
#
_symmetry.space_group_name_H-M   'P 1'
#
loop_
_entity.id
_entity.type
_entity.pdbx_description
1 polymer ?
#
loop_
_entity_poly.entity_id
_entity_poly.type
_entity_poly.pdbx_seq_one_letter_code
_entity_poly.pdbx_strand_id
1 'polypeptide(L)'
;MYMRPKQSEIGGKNISGKHIRELRIKAGMQQKELLVKLWQNGVDLDASSLSKIEGQTRRVLDYELLAFAEILQVDIRELLTGIKSPARKK
;
A
#
# COMPACT_ATOMS: atom_id res chain seq x y z
N MET A 1 -23.83 -10.63 -11.23
CA MET A 1 -22.61 -11.43 -10.97
C MET A 1 -22.23 -11.29 -9.51
N TYR A 2 -22.28 -12.38 -8.73
CA TYR A 2 -21.77 -12.36 -7.36
C TYR A 2 -20.24 -12.51 -7.40
N MET A 3 -19.52 -11.46 -7.01
CA MET A 3 -18.07 -11.48 -6.89
C MET A 3 -17.73 -12.31 -5.64
N ARG A 4 -17.22 -13.54 -5.83
CA ARG A 4 -16.68 -14.33 -4.71
C ARG A 4 -15.56 -13.51 -4.06
N PRO A 5 -15.58 -13.26 -2.74
CA PRO A 5 -14.40 -12.70 -2.09
C PRO A 5 -13.28 -13.71 -2.28
N LYS A 6 -12.29 -13.36 -3.10
CA LYS A 6 -11.10 -14.19 -3.26
C LYS A 6 -10.41 -14.16 -1.90
N GLN A 7 -10.61 -15.22 -1.13
CA GLN A 7 -9.87 -15.49 0.09
C GLN A 7 -8.46 -15.88 -0.36
N SER A 8 -7.71 -14.89 -0.86
CA SER A 8 -6.33 -15.08 -1.26
C SER A 8 -5.52 -15.18 0.01
N GLU A 9 -4.80 -16.28 0.16
CA GLU A 9 -3.77 -16.48 1.17
C GLU A 9 -2.98 -15.18 1.33
N ILE A 10 -2.97 -14.66 2.55
CA ILE A 10 -2.11 -13.53 2.90
C ILE A 10 -0.69 -14.02 2.61
N GLY A 11 -0.06 -13.43 1.59
CA GLY A 11 1.29 -13.81 1.23
C GLY A 11 2.30 -13.35 2.29
N GLY A 12 3.56 -13.75 2.13
CA GLY A 12 4.68 -13.33 3.00
C GLY A 12 5.78 -12.58 2.25
N LYS A 13 5.56 -12.14 1.02
CA LYS A 13 6.62 -11.55 0.17
C LYS A 13 6.97 -10.11 0.51
N ASN A 14 6.11 -9.42 1.26
CA ASN A 14 6.39 -8.11 1.80
C ASN A 14 5.72 -7.98 3.19
N ILE A 15 6.25 -7.09 4.02
CA ILE A 15 5.68 -6.77 5.35
C ILE A 15 4.76 -5.54 5.30
N SER A 16 4.94 -4.67 4.30
CA SER A 16 4.27 -3.38 4.22
C SER A 16 2.87 -3.41 3.61
N GLY A 17 2.55 -4.43 2.82
CA GLY A 17 1.30 -4.56 2.06
C GLY A 17 0.07 -4.55 2.95
N LYS A 18 0.14 -5.22 4.11
CA LYS A 18 -0.92 -5.20 5.12
C LYS A 18 -1.16 -3.77 5.63
N HIS A 19 -0.09 -3.06 6.02
CA HIS A 19 -0.19 -1.71 6.54
C HIS A 19 -0.63 -0.69 5.48
N ILE A 20 -0.13 -0.81 4.25
CA ILE A 20 -0.57 0.00 3.10
C ILE A 20 -2.07 -0.14 2.89
N ARG A 21 -2.59 -1.38 2.89
CA ARG A 21 -4.03 -1.64 2.75
C ARG A 21 -4.83 -1.04 3.91
N GLU A 22 -4.38 -1.24 5.14
CA GLU A 22 -5.06 -0.71 6.33
C GLU A 22 -5.10 0.82 6.33
N LEU A 23 -3.98 1.48 6.01
CA LEU A 23 -3.90 2.93 5.92
C LEU A 23 -4.73 3.48 4.76
N ARG A 24 -4.72 2.81 3.61
CA ARG A 24 -5.58 3.17 2.47
C ARG A 24 -7.05 3.13 2.87
N ILE A 25 -7.49 2.07 3.55
CA ILE A 25 -8.89 1.95 4.03
C ILE A 25 -9.20 3.01 5.08
N LYS A 26 -8.30 3.27 6.03
CA LYS A 26 -8.45 4.35 7.03
C LYS A 26 -8.55 5.73 6.39
N ALA A 27 -7.86 5.96 5.28
CA ALA A 27 -7.95 7.19 4.49
C ALA A 27 -9.19 7.25 3.58
N GLY A 28 -10.08 6.24 3.60
CA GLY A 28 -11.27 6.19 2.76
C GLY A 28 -10.99 6.04 1.27
N MET A 29 -9.77 5.60 0.90
CA MET A 29 -9.29 5.60 -0.47
C MET A 29 -9.55 4.26 -1.17
N GLN A 30 -10.08 4.30 -2.39
CA GLN A 30 -10.19 3.12 -3.25
C GLN A 30 -8.83 2.79 -3.87
N GLN A 31 -8.64 1.51 -4.24
CA GLN A 31 -7.37 1.06 -4.82
C GLN A 31 -7.01 1.81 -6.12
N LYS A 32 -8.01 2.16 -6.94
CA LYS A 32 -7.83 2.98 -8.15
C LYS A 32 -7.34 4.41 -7.85
N GLU A 33 -7.76 5.00 -6.73
CA GLU A 33 -7.36 6.35 -6.34
C GLU A 33 -5.90 6.35 -5.86
N LEU A 34 -5.50 5.31 -5.11
CA LEU A 34 -4.10 5.12 -4.74
C LEU A 34 -3.23 4.94 -5.98
N LEU A 35 -3.70 4.18 -6.97
CA LEU A 35 -2.99 3.96 -8.23
C LEU A 35 -2.73 5.28 -8.98
N VAL A 36 -3.74 6.14 -9.10
CA VAL A 36 -3.58 7.46 -9.75
C VAL A 36 -2.55 8.32 -9.01
N LYS A 37 -2.57 8.31 -7.67
CA LYS A 37 -1.59 9.05 -6.87
C LYS A 37 -0.17 8.49 -7.04
N LEU A 38 -0.01 7.17 -7.15
CA LEU A 38 1.29 6.54 -7.41
C LEU A 38 1.86 7.01 -8.75
N TRP A 39 1.04 7.02 -9.81
CA TRP A 39 1.46 7.54 -11.12
C TRP A 39 1.87 9.01 -11.06
N GLN A 40 1.13 9.85 -10.32
CA GLN A 40 1.49 11.26 -10.12
C GLN A 40 2.81 11.45 -9.35
N ASN A 41 3.22 10.47 -8.55
CA ASN A 41 4.50 10.44 -7.86
C ASN A 41 5.60 9.69 -8.66
N GLY A 42 5.38 9.44 -9.95
CA GLY A 42 6.36 8.80 -10.83
C GLY A 42 6.49 7.28 -10.65
N VAL A 43 5.58 6.65 -9.92
CA VAL A 43 5.57 5.19 -9.72
C VAL A 43 4.61 4.53 -10.69
N ASP A 44 5.16 3.89 -11.73
CA ASP A 44 4.37 3.11 -12.68
C ASP A 44 4.01 1.73 -12.10
N LEU A 45 2.76 1.61 -11.63
CA LEU A 45 2.16 0.38 -11.12
C LEU A 45 0.84 0.12 -11.83
N ASP A 46 0.49 -1.14 -12.02
CA ASP A 46 -0.84 -1.54 -12.47
C ASP A 46 -1.73 -2.01 -11.31
N ALA A 47 -3.04 -2.07 -11.54
CA ALA A 47 -3.99 -2.50 -10.52
C ALA A 47 -3.71 -3.93 -10.00
N SER A 48 -3.19 -4.81 -10.86
CA SER A 48 -2.81 -6.18 -10.50
C SER A 48 -1.62 -6.19 -9.54
N SER A 49 -0.57 -5.42 -9.82
CA SER A 49 0.61 -5.31 -8.95
C SER A 49 0.26 -4.66 -7.62
N LEU A 50 -0.55 -3.59 -7.62
CA LEU A 50 -1.02 -2.99 -6.37
C LEU A 50 -1.83 -3.99 -5.53
N SER A 51 -2.69 -4.80 -6.16
CA SER A 51 -3.45 -5.83 -5.46
C SER A 51 -2.54 -6.91 -4.86
N LYS A 52 -1.51 -7.31 -5.61
CA LYS A 52 -0.51 -8.28 -5.12
C LYS A 52 0.36 -7.70 -4.01
N ILE A 53 0.68 -6.41 -4.04
CA ILE A 53 1.38 -5.71 -2.95
C ILE A 53 0.52 -5.75 -1.68
N GLU A 54 -0.73 -5.28 -1.75
CA GLU A 54 -1.65 -5.28 -0.61
C GLU A 54 -1.98 -6.68 -0.09
N GLY A 55 -1.98 -7.68 -0.98
CA GLY A 55 -2.13 -9.10 -0.64
C GLY A 55 -0.83 -9.80 -0.23
N GLN A 56 0.29 -9.08 -0.13
CA GLN A 56 1.60 -9.60 0.27
C GLN A 56 2.16 -10.71 -0.63
N THR A 57 1.71 -10.79 -1.89
CA THR A 57 2.11 -11.81 -2.89
C THR A 57 3.14 -11.31 -3.91
N ARG A 58 3.55 -10.04 -3.81
CA ARG A 58 4.66 -9.39 -4.55
C ARG A 58 5.55 -8.64 -3.56
N ARG A 59 6.84 -8.51 -3.86
CA ARG A 59 7.74 -7.60 -3.12
C ARG A 59 7.35 -6.14 -3.40
N VAL A 60 7.74 -5.24 -2.50
CA VAL A 60 7.63 -3.79 -2.70
C VAL A 60 9.04 -3.26 -2.89
N LEU A 61 9.24 -2.45 -3.92
CA LEU A 61 10.52 -1.81 -4.19
C LEU A 61 10.67 -0.58 -3.28
N ASP A 62 11.91 -0.17 -3.05
CA ASP A 62 12.22 0.96 -2.15
C ASP A 62 11.57 2.28 -2.61
N TYR A 63 11.62 2.59 -3.90
CA TYR A 63 10.97 3.77 -4.47
C TYR A 63 9.43 3.69 -4.42
N GLU A 64 8.86 2.50 -4.58
CA GLU A 64 7.41 2.29 -4.40
C GLU A 64 7.03 2.55 -2.94
N LEU A 65 7.82 2.02 -2.00
CA LEU A 65 7.62 2.19 -0.56
C LEU A 65 7.68 3.65 -0.12
N LEU A 66 8.62 4.41 -0.69
CA LEU A 66 8.73 5.86 -0.49
C LEU A 66 7.44 6.57 -0.95
N ALA A 67 6.98 6.30 -2.16
CA ALA A 67 5.76 6.90 -2.68
C ALA A 67 4.52 6.54 -1.83
N PHE A 68 4.41 5.29 -1.37
CA PHE A 68 3.32 4.90 -0.46
C PHE A 68 3.33 5.73 0.83
N ALA A 69 4.50 5.94 1.43
CA ALA A 69 4.63 6.72 2.66
C ALA A 69 4.22 8.18 2.45
N GLU A 70 4.63 8.79 1.33
CA GLU A 70 4.28 10.16 0.98
C GLU A 70 2.78 10.32 0.71
N ILE A 71 2.19 9.42 -0.09
CA ILE A 71 0.76 9.46 -0.46
C ILE A 71 -0.14 9.25 0.75
N LEU A 72 0.23 8.32 1.64
CA LEU A 72 -0.51 8.00 2.85
C LEU A 72 -0.17 8.95 4.02
N GLN A 73 0.78 9.87 3.83
CA GLN A 73 1.24 10.84 4.82
C GLN A 73 1.71 10.19 6.13
N VAL A 74 2.42 9.07 6.03
CA VAL A 74 2.98 8.33 7.18
C VAL A 74 4.49 8.22 7.07
N ASP A 75 5.15 7.86 8.18
CA ASP A 75 6.56 7.49 8.13
C ASP A 75 6.73 6.09 7.50
N ILE A 76 7.83 5.87 6.77
CA ILE A 76 8.16 4.56 6.19
C ILE A 76 8.21 3.48 7.27
N ARG A 77 8.64 3.81 8.49
CA ARG A 77 8.66 2.88 9.62
C ARG A 77 7.26 2.40 10.00
N GLU A 78 6.23 3.23 9.85
CA GLU A 78 4.86 2.81 10.08
C GLU A 78 4.42 1.76 9.05
N LEU A 79 4.85 1.92 7.79
CA LEU A 79 4.63 0.91 6.76
C LEU A 79 5.39 -0.40 7.04
N LEU A 80 6.57 -0.35 7.65
CA LEU A 80 7.39 -1.54 7.91
C LEU A 80 7.02 -2.26 9.22
N THR A 81 6.76 -1.51 10.28
CA THR A 81 6.59 -2.05 11.64
C THR A 81 5.13 -2.09 12.09
N GLY A 82 4.24 -1.34 11.44
CA GLY A 82 2.86 -1.15 11.89
C GLY A 82 2.73 -0.27 13.13
N ILE A 83 3.84 0.24 13.65
CA ILE A 83 3.88 1.13 14.81
C ILE A 83 3.78 2.56 14.30
N LYS A 84 2.77 3.29 14.76
CA LYS A 84 2.64 4.73 14.50
C LYS A 84 3.89 5.44 14.98
N SER A 85 4.64 6.02 14.06
CA SER A 85 5.71 6.94 14.43
C SER A 85 5.12 8.31 14.80
N PRO A 86 5.74 9.05 15.73
CA PRO A 86 5.34 10.43 15.97
C PRO A 86 5.39 11.19 14.64
N ALA A 87 4.26 11.83 14.31
CA ALA A 87 4.03 12.45 13.01
C ALA A 87 5.25 13.24 12.53
N ARG A 88 5.61 13.07 11.26
CA ARG A 88 6.57 13.95 10.58
C ARG A 88 6.06 15.38 10.75
N LYS A 89 6.69 16.14 11.65
CA LYS A 89 6.54 17.61 11.64
C LYS A 89 7.12 18.05 10.30
N LYS A 90 6.25 18.51 9.40
CA LYS A 90 6.72 19.32 8.27
C LYS A 90 7.35 20.59 8.81
#